data_AF-A0A150QKV8-F1
#
_entry.id   AF-A0A150QKV8-F1
#
_cell.length_a   1.000
_cell.length_b   1.000
_cell.length_c   1.000
_cell.angle_alpha   90.00
_cell.angle_beta   90.00
_cell.angle_gamma   90.00
#
_symmetry.space_group_name_H-M   'P 1'
#
loop_
_entity.id
_entity.type
_entity.pdbx_description
1 polymer ?
#
loop_
_entity_poly.entity_id
_entity_poly.type
_entity_poly.pdbx_seq_one_letter_code
_entity_poly.pdbx_strand_id
1 'polypeptide(L)'
;MAYMPQTPFFIMPRRRAARAALSLFLSLAPLAGAAPASAAVQQLDGTRLPTAVGAAELGLVTSRGFPADAVTLDGLFMYRGEDIDPIADASTEPGVFSPLCGFTGELVLRGGGCKVAFGWYNATASGMRPPDNQIYELIPADTSTAFNCDDNDFCPLATMMTTQAGQHDWTPRQFSASDIRNDARYQGGLVGFALIGKAGTYCTQTKFSQRELNTVCTNCTPNAPWVTTLIYTSTASPDAFYVAFEDLPVTPTSWKGSQGGYENDGDFNDFVYYITGVTCQGGGQVCDTGETGACAVGRTGCATDGVTECLPVLEPGEQRERCDNIDNDCNGEVDDGDGLCEEGLVCNRGACVPYCGRGEVVCDLGFVCEEGLCVEQACVGVACEGGQVCVSGKCVGGCDGVVCPANQECQLGRCVDLCATIDCGEGTVCERGICQSNCGCRTCPDGKTCGADGRCVDAGCDGVTCAPGQVCVGGSCADACAGAVCPGGAPCTNGSCGEPPVGGPTATSGGQDGGGLFLDEPPPDLTATVGAGGAAGSGGNGGGIRKPDSSCACRAGATSSTSEGSPARLGVLGLGLLLLAGRRRRARAAR
;
A
#
# COMPACT_ATOMS: atom_id res chain seq x y z
N MET A 1 -77.06 -10.03 11.80
CA MET A 1 -78.25 -10.41 10.99
C MET A 1 -78.51 -9.23 10.06
N ALA A 2 -78.62 -9.29 8.74
CA ALA A 2 -78.69 -10.31 7.69
C ALA A 2 -78.56 -9.45 6.38
N TYR A 3 -77.89 -9.76 5.27
CA TYR A 3 -78.16 -10.77 4.24
C TYR A 3 -77.21 -10.43 3.06
N MET A 4 -76.60 -11.42 2.39
CA MET A 4 -75.99 -11.34 1.03
C MET A 4 -77.10 -11.09 -0.04
N PRO A 5 -76.88 -10.84 -1.38
CA PRO A 5 -75.83 -11.41 -2.27
C PRO A 5 -75.37 -10.62 -3.57
N GLN A 6 -74.32 -11.16 -4.21
CA GLN A 6 -74.02 -11.32 -5.67
C GLN A 6 -74.16 -10.18 -6.71
N THR A 7 -73.16 -10.03 -7.60
CA THR A 7 -73.28 -9.92 -9.10
C THR A 7 -71.89 -9.84 -9.79
N PRO A 8 -71.73 -10.07 -11.12
CA PRO A 8 -70.74 -11.01 -11.68
C PRO A 8 -69.75 -10.45 -12.74
N PHE A 9 -68.92 -11.37 -13.25
CA PHE A 9 -68.03 -11.36 -14.43
C PHE A 9 -68.57 -10.70 -15.71
N PHE A 10 -67.68 -10.07 -16.50
CA PHE A 10 -67.67 -10.20 -17.97
C PHE A 10 -66.26 -10.00 -18.58
N ILE A 11 -66.05 -10.71 -19.68
CA ILE A 11 -64.81 -11.08 -20.39
C ILE A 11 -64.58 -10.16 -21.61
N MET A 12 -63.29 -9.83 -21.89
CA MET A 12 -62.55 -9.48 -23.16
C MET A 12 -63.31 -8.96 -24.42
N PRO A 13 -62.69 -8.22 -25.40
CA PRO A 13 -61.28 -8.34 -25.86
C PRO A 13 -60.55 -7.05 -26.31
N ARG A 14 -59.20 -7.13 -26.36
CA ARG A 14 -58.30 -6.14 -26.98
C ARG A 14 -57.83 -6.63 -28.35
N ARG A 15 -58.05 -5.87 -29.44
CA ARG A 15 -57.12 -5.76 -30.59
C ARG A 15 -57.31 -4.47 -31.40
N ARG A 16 -56.17 -3.93 -31.86
CA ARG A 16 -55.90 -2.86 -32.86
C ARG A 16 -56.06 -1.42 -32.33
N ALA A 17 -55.17 -0.45 -32.60
CA ALA A 17 -53.85 -0.42 -33.22
C ALA A 17 -53.20 0.95 -32.93
N ALA A 18 -51.91 0.93 -32.59
CA ALA A 18 -50.86 1.77 -33.16
C ALA A 18 -50.87 3.30 -32.95
N ARG A 19 -49.83 3.81 -32.27
CA ARG A 19 -48.70 4.55 -32.90
C ARG A 19 -47.66 5.01 -31.85
N ALA A 20 -46.41 4.63 -32.13
CA ALA A 20 -45.17 5.38 -31.93
C ALA A 20 -44.82 5.94 -30.53
N ALA A 21 -43.90 5.24 -29.84
CA ALA A 21 -42.66 5.81 -29.26
C ALA A 21 -41.96 4.71 -28.45
N LEU A 22 -41.20 3.85 -29.12
CA LEU A 22 -40.28 2.91 -28.49
C LEU A 22 -38.94 3.08 -29.20
N SER A 23 -37.98 3.73 -28.53
CA SER A 23 -36.52 3.62 -28.74
C SER A 23 -35.81 4.72 -27.94
N LEU A 24 -35.66 4.57 -26.62
CA LEU A 24 -34.50 5.14 -25.89
C LEU A 24 -34.44 4.68 -24.42
N PHE A 25 -34.48 3.37 -24.14
CA PHE A 25 -34.11 2.86 -22.82
C PHE A 25 -33.50 1.49 -22.97
N LEU A 26 -32.19 1.46 -23.19
CA LEU A 26 -31.32 0.37 -22.76
C LEU A 26 -29.87 0.90 -22.82
N SER A 27 -29.07 0.46 -21.85
CA SER A 27 -27.63 0.70 -21.66
C SER A 27 -27.19 2.08 -21.13
N LEU A 28 -27.44 2.32 -19.85
CA LEU A 28 -26.49 2.96 -18.94
C LEU A 28 -26.35 2.01 -17.75
N ALA A 29 -25.50 1.00 -17.92
CA ALA A 29 -24.94 0.27 -16.78
C ALA A 29 -23.83 1.15 -16.20
N PRO A 30 -23.68 1.22 -14.86
CA PRO A 30 -22.56 1.91 -14.26
C PRO A 30 -21.27 1.22 -14.72
N LEU A 31 -20.32 2.00 -15.22
CA LEU A 31 -18.93 1.59 -15.37
C LEU A 31 -18.42 1.34 -13.95
N ALA A 32 -18.63 0.13 -13.44
CA ALA A 32 -17.79 -0.41 -12.38
C ALA A 32 -16.34 -0.31 -12.88
N GLY A 33 -15.45 0.22 -12.06
CA GLY A 33 -14.04 0.38 -12.37
C GLY A 33 -13.50 -0.92 -12.97
N ALA A 34 -13.12 -0.85 -14.24
CA ALA A 34 -12.31 -1.92 -14.80
C ALA A 34 -10.96 -1.80 -14.10
N ALA A 35 -10.69 -2.71 -13.17
CA ALA A 35 -9.33 -2.93 -12.68
C ALA A 35 -8.40 -2.97 -13.91
N PRO A 36 -7.21 -2.36 -13.85
CA PRO A 36 -6.26 -2.44 -14.94
C PRO A 36 -6.05 -3.92 -15.24
N ALA A 37 -6.40 -4.36 -16.45
CA ALA A 37 -6.20 -5.74 -16.85
C ALA A 37 -4.69 -5.99 -16.87
N SER A 38 -4.16 -6.65 -15.84
CA SER A 38 -2.80 -7.16 -15.84
C SER A 38 -2.69 -8.11 -17.03
N ALA A 39 -1.75 -7.82 -17.93
CA ALA A 39 -1.56 -8.66 -19.10
C ALA A 39 -0.81 -9.92 -18.66
N ALA A 40 -1.49 -11.07 -18.69
CA ALA A 40 -0.92 -12.37 -18.38
C ALA A 40 0.49 -12.54 -18.97
N VAL A 41 1.43 -13.00 -18.13
CA VAL A 41 2.82 -13.21 -18.52
C VAL A 41 2.89 -14.18 -19.69
N GLN A 42 3.73 -13.85 -20.67
CA GLN A 42 3.92 -14.65 -21.87
C GLN A 42 5.39 -14.93 -22.14
N GLN A 43 5.67 -16.12 -22.66
CA GLN A 43 6.93 -16.37 -23.36
C GLN A 43 7.00 -15.52 -24.63
N LEU A 44 8.21 -15.43 -25.20
CA LEU A 44 8.45 -14.62 -26.40
C LEU A 44 7.77 -15.16 -27.67
N ASP A 45 7.27 -16.39 -27.65
CA ASP A 45 6.45 -16.97 -28.71
C ASP A 45 4.94 -16.74 -28.53
N GLY A 46 4.53 -16.03 -27.48
CA GLY A 46 3.13 -15.74 -27.14
C GLY A 46 2.45 -16.81 -26.29
N THR A 47 3.16 -17.87 -25.87
CA THR A 47 2.62 -18.84 -24.91
C THR A 47 2.33 -18.15 -23.59
N ARG A 48 1.08 -18.23 -23.11
CA ARG A 48 0.69 -17.74 -21.79
C ARG A 48 1.22 -18.65 -20.70
N LEU A 49 1.68 -18.04 -19.61
CA LEU A 49 2.22 -18.71 -18.44
C LEU A 49 1.35 -18.42 -17.19
N PRO A 50 1.35 -19.32 -16.20
CA PRO A 50 1.84 -20.70 -16.30
C PRO A 50 0.96 -21.51 -17.27
N THR A 51 1.52 -22.57 -17.86
CA THR A 51 0.76 -23.57 -18.59
C THR A 51 0.06 -24.51 -17.60
N ALA A 52 -0.86 -25.34 -18.09
CA ALA A 52 -1.56 -26.29 -17.24
C ALA A 52 -0.68 -27.50 -16.93
N VAL A 53 -0.66 -27.92 -15.66
CA VAL A 53 0.04 -29.13 -15.21
C VAL A 53 -0.38 -30.34 -16.04
N GLY A 54 0.62 -31.11 -16.49
CA GLY A 54 0.44 -32.23 -17.41
C GLY A 54 -0.37 -33.39 -16.82
N ALA A 55 -1.20 -34.04 -17.64
CA ALA A 55 -2.02 -35.17 -17.20
C ALA A 55 -1.22 -36.36 -16.62
N ALA A 56 0.04 -36.54 -17.06
CA ALA A 56 0.92 -37.57 -16.51
C ALA A 56 1.28 -37.28 -15.04
N GLU A 57 1.58 -36.02 -14.72
CA GLU A 57 1.90 -35.60 -13.36
C GLU A 57 0.68 -35.64 -12.44
N LEU A 58 -0.46 -35.10 -12.90
CA LEU A 58 -1.73 -35.23 -12.18
C LEU A 58 -2.08 -36.70 -11.93
N GLY A 59 -1.82 -37.57 -12.90
CA GLY A 59 -1.99 -39.02 -12.78
C GLY A 59 -1.08 -39.63 -11.71
N LEU A 60 0.18 -39.20 -11.62
CA LEU A 60 1.11 -39.65 -10.58
C LEU A 60 0.63 -39.24 -9.18
N VAL A 61 0.26 -37.97 -9.00
CA VAL A 61 -0.20 -37.43 -7.71
C VAL A 61 -1.49 -38.11 -7.25
N THR A 62 -2.47 -38.25 -8.15
CA THR A 62 -3.73 -38.94 -7.85
C THR A 62 -3.56 -40.44 -7.59
N SER A 63 -2.62 -41.10 -8.27
CA SER A 63 -2.29 -42.51 -7.99
C SER A 63 -1.72 -42.74 -6.59
N ARG A 64 -1.17 -41.68 -5.97
CA ARG A 64 -0.65 -41.68 -4.59
C ARG A 64 -1.72 -41.33 -3.56
N GLY A 65 -2.96 -41.08 -3.97
CA GLY A 65 -4.08 -40.80 -3.07
C GLY A 65 -4.20 -39.34 -2.65
N PHE A 66 -3.57 -38.42 -3.38
CA PHE A 66 -3.71 -36.98 -3.20
C PHE A 66 -4.68 -36.40 -4.26
N PRO A 67 -5.38 -35.29 -3.96
CA PRO A 67 -6.18 -34.62 -4.96
C PRO A 67 -5.29 -34.03 -6.07
N ALA A 68 -5.84 -33.89 -7.28
CA ALA A 68 -5.07 -33.40 -8.42
C ALA A 68 -4.55 -31.98 -8.22
N ASP A 69 -5.29 -31.16 -7.46
CA ASP A 69 -4.91 -29.79 -7.12
C ASP A 69 -3.69 -29.70 -6.17
N ALA A 70 -3.31 -30.80 -5.49
CA ALA A 70 -2.19 -30.85 -4.55
C ALA A 70 -0.82 -30.55 -5.16
N VAL A 71 -0.74 -30.46 -6.48
CA VAL A 71 0.48 -30.18 -7.23
C VAL A 71 0.32 -28.99 -8.18
N THR A 72 -0.77 -28.25 -8.10
CA THR A 72 -1.04 -27.11 -8.99
C THR A 72 -0.81 -25.79 -8.25
N LEU A 73 -0.48 -24.73 -8.98
CA LEU A 73 -0.43 -23.37 -8.40
C LEU A 73 -1.82 -22.94 -7.89
N ASP A 74 -2.87 -23.22 -8.65
CA ASP A 74 -4.27 -22.97 -8.24
C ASP A 74 -4.60 -23.63 -6.89
N GLY A 75 -4.24 -24.91 -6.75
CA GLY A 75 -4.40 -25.63 -5.49
C GLY A 75 -3.54 -25.05 -4.37
N LEU A 76 -2.27 -24.71 -4.63
CA LEU A 76 -1.42 -24.05 -3.63
C LEU A 76 -2.07 -22.78 -3.08
N PHE A 77 -2.55 -21.90 -3.94
CA PHE A 77 -3.20 -20.66 -3.55
C PHE A 77 -4.51 -20.94 -2.79
N MET A 78 -5.35 -21.84 -3.30
CA MET A 78 -6.59 -22.26 -2.64
C MET A 78 -6.35 -22.78 -1.21
N TYR A 79 -5.40 -23.71 -1.01
CA TYR A 79 -5.13 -24.30 0.31
C TYR A 79 -4.51 -23.32 1.29
N ARG A 80 -3.86 -22.26 0.80
CA ARG A 80 -3.28 -21.20 1.62
C ARG A 80 -4.22 -20.02 1.85
N GLY A 81 -5.45 -20.08 1.31
CA GLY A 81 -6.46 -19.03 1.49
C GLY A 81 -6.14 -17.76 0.69
N GLU A 82 -5.39 -17.89 -0.39
CA GLU A 82 -5.05 -16.81 -1.30
C GLU A 82 -6.16 -16.64 -2.35
N ASP A 83 -6.50 -15.39 -2.65
CA ASP A 83 -7.30 -15.00 -3.83
C ASP A 83 -6.33 -14.57 -4.95
N ILE A 84 -5.69 -15.54 -5.59
CA ILE A 84 -4.70 -15.34 -6.66
C ILE A 84 -5.09 -16.20 -7.87
N ASP A 85 -5.27 -15.59 -9.03
CA ASP A 85 -5.38 -16.27 -10.31
C ASP A 85 -3.96 -16.55 -10.85
N PRO A 86 -3.57 -17.83 -11.02
CA PRO A 86 -2.21 -18.18 -11.43
C PRO A 86 -1.74 -17.56 -12.75
N ILE A 87 -2.66 -17.19 -13.66
CA ILE A 87 -2.35 -16.62 -14.98
C ILE A 87 -2.46 -15.10 -14.95
N ALA A 88 -3.53 -14.55 -14.36
CA ALA A 88 -3.79 -13.11 -14.37
C ALA A 88 -2.84 -12.34 -13.45
N ASP A 89 -2.48 -12.93 -12.32
CA ASP A 89 -1.69 -12.28 -11.26
C ASP A 89 -0.20 -12.64 -11.32
N ALA A 90 0.20 -13.45 -12.31
CA ALA A 90 1.59 -13.76 -12.54
C ALA A 90 2.41 -12.51 -12.90
N SER A 91 3.60 -12.40 -12.32
CA SER A 91 4.59 -11.39 -12.65
C SER A 91 5.98 -12.01 -12.85
N THR A 92 6.91 -11.25 -13.42
CA THR A 92 8.34 -11.60 -13.42
C THR A 92 9.15 -10.74 -12.45
N GLU A 93 8.46 -9.94 -11.62
CA GLU A 93 9.00 -9.00 -10.66
C GLU A 93 8.29 -9.18 -9.29
N PRO A 94 8.84 -8.66 -8.18
CA PRO A 94 10.18 -8.10 -8.05
C PRO A 94 11.27 -9.16 -8.19
N GLY A 95 12.26 -8.95 -9.06
CA GLY A 95 13.39 -9.85 -9.22
C GLY A 95 14.40 -9.81 -8.06
N VAL A 96 14.34 -8.79 -7.22
CA VAL A 96 15.28 -8.53 -6.12
C VAL A 96 14.57 -8.19 -4.81
N PHE A 97 15.20 -8.53 -3.70
CA PHE A 97 14.63 -8.52 -2.36
C PHE A 97 15.62 -7.86 -1.40
N SER A 98 15.12 -7.14 -0.40
CA SER A 98 15.97 -6.55 0.64
C SER A 98 16.11 -7.53 1.80
N PRO A 99 17.30 -8.14 2.04
CA PRO A 99 17.52 -8.95 3.23
C PRO A 99 17.87 -8.07 4.44
N LEU A 100 17.80 -6.75 4.31
CA LEU A 100 17.90 -5.86 5.46
C LEU A 100 16.72 -6.13 6.40
N CYS A 101 15.54 -6.45 5.84
CA CYS A 101 14.34 -6.77 6.59
C CYS A 101 14.31 -8.20 7.14
N GLY A 102 13.48 -8.46 8.15
CA GLY A 102 13.31 -9.78 8.75
C GLY A 102 12.39 -10.65 7.90
N PHE A 103 12.84 -11.04 6.70
CA PHE A 103 12.09 -12.02 5.93
C PHE A 103 12.35 -13.44 6.42
N THR A 104 11.34 -14.28 6.29
CA THR A 104 11.50 -15.75 6.28
C THR A 104 11.07 -16.29 4.93
N GLY A 105 11.56 -17.46 4.56
CA GLY A 105 11.01 -18.17 3.43
C GLY A 105 11.13 -19.67 3.55
N GLU A 106 10.27 -20.35 2.80
CA GLU A 106 10.12 -21.79 2.79
C GLU A 106 9.70 -22.29 1.41
N LEU A 107 9.98 -23.56 1.12
CA LEU A 107 9.44 -24.24 -0.04
C LEU A 107 8.00 -24.68 0.25
N VAL A 108 7.03 -24.23 -0.56
CA VAL A 108 5.60 -24.47 -0.36
C VAL A 108 4.94 -25.30 -1.47
N LEU A 109 5.60 -25.49 -2.61
CA LEU A 109 5.15 -26.42 -3.64
C LEU A 109 6.34 -27.03 -4.38
N ARG A 110 6.21 -28.33 -4.69
CA ARG A 110 7.17 -29.08 -5.48
C ARG A 110 6.49 -30.18 -6.30
N GLY A 111 6.23 -29.92 -7.58
CA GLY A 111 5.80 -30.91 -8.57
C GLY A 111 6.97 -31.67 -9.22
N GLY A 112 8.12 -31.01 -9.31
CA GLY A 112 9.29 -31.48 -10.03
C GLY A 112 10.10 -32.58 -9.31
N GLY A 113 10.60 -33.53 -10.10
CA GLY A 113 11.44 -34.64 -9.62
C GLY A 113 12.89 -34.23 -9.31
N CYS A 114 13.30 -33.03 -9.70
CA CYS A 114 14.69 -32.59 -9.53
C CYS A 114 15.09 -32.39 -8.07
N LYS A 115 16.39 -32.57 -7.82
CA LYS A 115 17.06 -32.35 -6.53
C LYS A 115 18.10 -31.26 -6.72
N VAL A 116 17.64 -30.02 -6.67
CA VAL A 116 18.41 -28.79 -6.87
C VAL A 116 18.32 -27.92 -5.63
N ALA A 117 19.37 -27.16 -5.36
CA ALA A 117 19.43 -26.28 -4.21
C ALA A 117 18.80 -24.93 -4.55
N PHE A 118 18.42 -24.18 -3.53
CA PHE A 118 17.96 -22.80 -3.66
C PHE A 118 18.87 -21.89 -2.86
N GLY A 119 19.21 -20.75 -3.42
CA GLY A 119 20.18 -19.84 -2.83
C GLY A 119 19.95 -18.38 -3.21
N TRP A 120 20.82 -17.53 -2.69
CA TRP A 120 20.80 -16.09 -2.91
C TRP A 120 22.08 -15.61 -3.59
N TYR A 121 22.02 -14.43 -4.20
CA TYR A 121 23.18 -13.73 -4.75
C TYR A 121 23.05 -12.22 -4.52
N ASN A 122 24.18 -11.51 -4.45
CA ASN A 122 24.16 -10.04 -4.36
C ASN A 122 23.67 -9.45 -5.68
N ALA A 123 22.55 -8.74 -5.67
CA ALA A 123 22.02 -8.09 -6.86
C ALA A 123 22.90 -6.90 -7.24
N THR A 124 23.12 -6.71 -8.54
CA THR A 124 23.92 -5.59 -9.07
C THR A 124 23.06 -4.72 -9.97
N ALA A 125 23.24 -3.40 -9.87
CA ALA A 125 22.53 -2.44 -10.71
C ALA A 125 22.85 -2.59 -12.22
N SER A 126 23.92 -3.30 -12.58
CA SER A 126 24.29 -3.58 -13.95
C SER A 126 23.52 -4.74 -14.60
N GLY A 127 22.72 -5.50 -13.83
CA GLY A 127 22.03 -6.70 -14.32
C GLY A 127 23.00 -7.78 -14.82
N MET A 128 24.23 -7.81 -14.28
CA MET A 128 25.23 -8.79 -14.69
C MET A 128 25.00 -10.11 -13.96
N ARG A 129 24.84 -11.20 -14.72
CA ARG A 129 24.66 -12.55 -14.17
C ARG A 129 25.86 -12.91 -13.27
N PRO A 130 25.63 -13.22 -11.97
CA PRO A 130 26.71 -13.67 -11.11
C PRO A 130 27.21 -15.04 -11.58
N PRO A 131 28.51 -15.34 -11.46
CA PRO A 131 29.03 -16.69 -11.63
C PRO A 131 28.34 -17.67 -10.67
N ASP A 132 28.16 -18.94 -11.09
CA ASP A 132 27.43 -19.93 -10.30
C ASP A 132 28.05 -20.15 -8.89
N ASN A 133 29.36 -19.93 -8.72
CA ASN A 133 30.04 -20.02 -7.42
C ASN A 133 29.84 -18.78 -6.51
N GLN A 134 29.09 -17.79 -6.96
CA GLN A 134 28.65 -16.62 -6.20
C GLN A 134 27.15 -16.69 -5.86
N ILE A 135 26.55 -17.86 -6.02
CA ILE A 135 25.20 -18.17 -5.56
C ILE A 135 25.33 -19.01 -4.29
N TYR A 136 24.76 -18.54 -3.20
CA TYR A 136 24.98 -19.05 -1.86
C TYR A 136 23.73 -19.77 -1.37
N GLU A 137 23.87 -21.05 -1.03
CA GLU A 137 22.78 -21.94 -0.67
C GLU A 137 22.04 -21.50 0.61
N LEU A 138 20.70 -21.54 0.55
CA LEU A 138 19.76 -21.36 1.67
C LEU A 138 19.06 -22.67 1.99
N ILE A 139 18.51 -23.31 0.95
CA ILE A 139 17.82 -24.60 1.02
C ILE A 139 18.62 -25.63 0.20
N PRO A 140 19.05 -26.73 0.82
CA PRO A 140 19.90 -27.72 0.16
C PRO A 140 19.15 -28.51 -0.91
N ALA A 141 19.90 -29.07 -1.85
CA ALA A 141 19.35 -29.95 -2.89
C ALA A 141 18.80 -31.29 -2.34
N ASP A 142 19.28 -31.71 -1.17
CA ASP A 142 18.82 -32.94 -0.53
C ASP A 142 17.43 -32.73 0.09
N THR A 143 16.44 -33.36 -0.51
CA THR A 143 15.03 -33.30 -0.12
C THR A 143 14.79 -33.75 1.32
N SER A 144 15.60 -34.69 1.84
CA SER A 144 15.51 -35.11 3.24
C SER A 144 15.91 -34.01 4.22
N THR A 145 16.81 -33.12 3.80
CA THR A 145 17.30 -32.00 4.64
C THR A 145 16.53 -30.71 4.37
N ALA A 146 15.97 -30.56 3.17
CA ALA A 146 15.24 -29.37 2.74
C ALA A 146 13.83 -29.29 3.32
N PHE A 147 13.17 -30.42 3.58
CA PHE A 147 11.81 -30.40 4.13
C PHE A 147 11.44 -31.63 4.96
N ASN A 148 12.42 -32.43 5.42
CA ASN A 148 12.20 -33.61 6.27
C ASN A 148 11.12 -34.57 5.73
N CYS A 149 11.06 -34.79 4.41
CA CYS A 149 10.07 -35.68 3.80
C CYS A 149 10.51 -37.14 3.94
N ASP A 150 9.82 -37.90 4.79
CA ASP A 150 10.15 -39.30 5.09
C ASP A 150 10.06 -40.21 3.85
N ASP A 151 9.25 -39.85 2.86
CA ASP A 151 9.02 -40.68 1.66
C ASP A 151 10.08 -40.51 0.57
N ASN A 152 11.01 -39.54 0.67
CA ASN A 152 12.06 -39.25 -0.34
C ASN A 152 11.56 -39.05 -1.78
N ASP A 153 10.24 -38.92 -1.98
CA ASP A 153 9.53 -38.92 -3.25
C ASP A 153 8.70 -37.63 -3.40
N PHE A 154 7.40 -37.67 -3.10
CA PHE A 154 6.49 -36.52 -3.17
C PHE A 154 5.82 -36.27 -1.82
N CYS A 155 5.97 -35.05 -1.33
CA CYS A 155 5.23 -34.52 -0.19
C CYS A 155 4.32 -33.41 -0.74
N PRO A 156 2.99 -33.45 -0.56
CA PRO A 156 2.04 -32.49 -1.13
C PRO A 156 2.07 -31.16 -0.37
N LEU A 157 3.18 -30.43 -0.51
CA LEU A 157 3.49 -29.20 0.22
C LEU A 157 2.35 -28.16 0.11
N ALA A 158 1.65 -28.11 -1.02
CA ALA A 158 0.52 -27.19 -1.22
C ALA A 158 -0.63 -27.43 -0.24
N THR A 159 -0.96 -28.70 0.05
CA THR A 159 -2.16 -29.03 0.86
C THR A 159 -1.86 -29.12 2.34
N MET A 160 -0.61 -29.41 2.72
CA MET A 160 -0.23 -29.78 4.09
C MET A 160 -1.06 -30.93 4.69
N MET A 161 -1.77 -31.70 3.86
CA MET A 161 -2.63 -32.81 4.29
C MET A 161 -1.93 -34.16 4.11
N THR A 162 -2.02 -35.01 5.14
CA THR A 162 -1.63 -36.42 5.04
C THR A 162 -2.88 -37.26 4.77
N THR A 163 -2.93 -37.95 3.62
CA THR A 163 -4.03 -38.89 3.31
C THR A 163 -3.68 -40.34 3.67
N GLN A 164 -2.45 -40.59 4.13
CA GLN A 164 -1.94 -41.91 4.51
C GLN A 164 -1.38 -41.86 5.94
N ALA A 165 -1.95 -42.65 6.85
CA ALA A 165 -1.55 -42.62 8.26
C ALA A 165 -0.13 -43.19 8.46
N GLY A 166 0.78 -42.39 9.03
CA GLY A 166 2.17 -42.77 9.28
C GLY A 166 3.09 -42.68 8.05
N GLN A 167 2.63 -42.03 6.97
CA GLN A 167 3.40 -41.69 5.78
C GLN A 167 3.19 -40.19 5.50
N HIS A 168 4.18 -39.53 4.89
CA HIS A 168 4.15 -38.12 4.56
C HIS A 168 4.05 -37.18 5.77
N ASP A 169 4.92 -37.31 6.77
CA ASP A 169 5.22 -36.17 7.66
C ASP A 169 6.35 -35.35 7.00
N TRP A 170 6.20 -34.03 6.95
CA TRP A 170 7.24 -33.13 6.44
C TRP A 170 7.22 -31.79 7.16
N THR A 171 8.37 -31.13 7.19
CA THR A 171 8.53 -29.79 7.76
C THR A 171 9.48 -29.02 6.85
N PRO A 172 8.96 -28.08 6.04
CA PRO A 172 9.80 -27.25 5.20
C PRO A 172 10.89 -26.56 6.02
N ARG A 173 12.14 -26.67 5.57
CA ARG A 173 13.23 -25.90 6.17
C ARG A 173 12.96 -24.42 5.88
N GLN A 174 12.96 -23.64 6.95
CA GLN A 174 12.94 -22.18 6.84
C GLN A 174 14.34 -21.67 6.52
N PHE A 175 14.39 -20.61 5.72
CA PHE A 175 15.52 -19.69 5.65
C PHE A 175 15.05 -18.31 6.07
N SER A 176 16.00 -17.46 6.43
CA SER A 176 15.72 -16.11 6.91
C SER A 176 16.67 -15.11 6.29
N ALA A 177 16.27 -13.86 6.33
CA ALA A 177 17.16 -12.76 5.99
C ALA A 177 18.41 -12.72 6.89
N SER A 178 18.33 -13.25 8.12
CA SER A 178 19.49 -13.34 9.00
C SER A 178 20.55 -14.32 8.48
N ASP A 179 20.14 -15.39 7.79
CA ASP A 179 21.07 -16.33 7.15
C ASP A 179 21.89 -15.64 6.05
N ILE A 180 21.31 -14.65 5.38
CA ILE A 180 21.99 -13.82 4.37
C ILE A 180 22.84 -12.74 5.05
N ARG A 181 22.27 -11.96 5.98
CA ARG A 181 22.99 -10.84 6.63
C ARG A 181 24.22 -11.27 7.40
N ASN A 182 24.18 -12.44 8.03
CA ASN A 182 25.29 -12.99 8.80
C ASN A 182 26.33 -13.69 7.91
N ASP A 183 26.05 -13.89 6.62
CA ASP A 183 27.01 -14.42 5.68
C ASP A 183 28.04 -13.35 5.32
N ALA A 184 29.33 -13.65 5.53
CA ALA A 184 30.44 -12.73 5.24
C ALA A 184 30.54 -12.29 3.77
N ARG A 185 29.80 -12.95 2.86
CA ARG A 185 29.76 -12.65 1.43
C ARG A 185 28.64 -11.67 1.06
N TYR A 186 27.80 -11.27 2.00
CA TYR A 186 26.75 -10.26 1.80
C TYR A 186 27.36 -8.87 1.69
N GLN A 187 26.96 -8.12 0.66
CA GLN A 187 27.55 -6.82 0.32
C GLN A 187 26.71 -5.62 0.80
N GLY A 188 25.64 -5.86 1.57
CA GLY A 188 24.83 -4.79 2.17
C GLY A 188 23.73 -4.20 1.28
N GLY A 189 23.49 -4.77 0.10
CA GLY A 189 22.48 -4.31 -0.87
C GLY A 189 21.31 -5.29 -1.04
N LEU A 190 20.54 -5.10 -2.11
CA LEU A 190 19.50 -6.06 -2.49
C LEU A 190 20.12 -7.41 -2.90
N VAL A 191 19.35 -8.48 -2.74
CA VAL A 191 19.72 -9.82 -3.18
C VAL A 191 18.68 -10.34 -4.15
N GLY A 192 19.09 -11.19 -5.09
CA GLY A 192 18.14 -12.02 -5.83
C GLY A 192 18.23 -13.46 -5.34
N PHE A 193 17.26 -14.26 -5.76
CA PHE A 193 17.20 -15.68 -5.47
C PHE A 193 17.44 -16.51 -6.73
N ALA A 194 17.96 -17.72 -6.55
CA ALA A 194 18.21 -18.61 -7.66
C ALA A 194 17.97 -20.08 -7.31
N LEU A 195 17.36 -20.79 -8.26
CA LEU A 195 17.36 -22.25 -8.29
C LEU A 195 18.70 -22.71 -8.89
N ILE A 196 19.52 -23.41 -8.12
CA ILE A 196 20.90 -23.76 -8.45
C ILE A 196 20.92 -25.06 -9.26
N GLY A 197 21.22 -24.94 -10.55
CA GLY A 197 21.31 -26.08 -11.47
C GLY A 197 22.41 -27.06 -11.07
N LYS A 198 22.18 -28.35 -11.29
CA LYS A 198 23.11 -29.43 -10.92
C LYS A 198 23.60 -30.18 -12.15
N ALA A 199 24.89 -30.04 -12.43
CA ALA A 199 25.55 -30.79 -13.51
C ALA A 199 25.36 -32.32 -13.34
N GLY A 200 25.14 -33.02 -14.45
CA GLY A 200 24.88 -34.46 -14.45
C GLY A 200 23.45 -34.88 -14.09
N THR A 201 22.55 -33.93 -13.85
CA THR A 201 21.10 -34.16 -13.71
C THR A 201 20.34 -33.61 -14.93
N TYR A 202 19.01 -33.68 -14.95
CA TYR A 202 18.19 -33.04 -15.99
C TYR A 202 17.95 -31.54 -15.73
N CYS A 203 18.09 -31.08 -14.48
CA CYS A 203 17.98 -29.67 -14.08
C CYS A 203 19.36 -29.03 -13.99
N THR A 204 20.02 -28.88 -15.13
CA THR A 204 21.42 -28.39 -15.20
C THR A 204 21.55 -26.88 -15.13
N GLN A 205 20.48 -26.16 -15.41
CA GLN A 205 20.53 -24.72 -15.59
C GLN A 205 20.10 -24.01 -14.32
N THR A 206 20.94 -23.09 -13.85
CA THR A 206 20.56 -22.16 -12.78
C THR A 206 19.54 -21.15 -13.30
N LYS A 207 18.47 -20.94 -12.55
CA LYS A 207 17.41 -19.97 -12.82
C LYS A 207 17.45 -18.85 -11.81
N PHE A 208 17.23 -17.61 -12.23
CA PHE A 208 17.32 -16.42 -11.40
C PHE A 208 15.95 -15.77 -11.25
N SER A 209 15.66 -15.20 -10.08
CA SER A 209 14.47 -14.39 -9.85
C SER A 209 14.45 -13.14 -10.74
N GLN A 210 15.62 -12.52 -10.96
CA GLN A 210 15.77 -11.47 -11.97
C GLN A 210 15.73 -12.07 -13.38
N ARG A 211 14.67 -11.73 -14.13
CA ARG A 211 14.44 -12.25 -15.48
C ARG A 211 15.63 -11.97 -16.42
N GLU A 212 16.21 -10.78 -16.34
CA GLU A 212 17.33 -10.33 -17.16
C GLU A 212 18.60 -11.18 -17.06
N LEU A 213 18.74 -11.96 -15.99
CA LEU A 213 19.90 -12.83 -15.77
C LEU A 213 19.73 -14.22 -16.42
N ASN A 214 18.51 -14.56 -16.86
CA ASN A 214 18.19 -15.85 -17.46
C ASN A 214 18.58 -15.91 -18.95
N THR A 215 18.50 -17.11 -19.53
CA THR A 215 18.96 -17.36 -20.91
C THR A 215 18.21 -16.51 -21.92
N VAL A 216 18.97 -15.76 -22.72
CA VAL A 216 18.46 -14.92 -23.79
C VAL A 216 18.09 -15.75 -25.01
N CYS A 217 16.87 -15.53 -25.50
CA CYS A 217 16.46 -16.00 -26.80
C CYS A 217 17.22 -15.23 -27.89
N THR A 218 17.90 -15.95 -28.77
CA THR A 218 18.75 -15.40 -29.84
C THR A 218 18.06 -15.39 -31.20
N ASN A 219 16.93 -16.08 -31.33
CA ASN A 219 16.10 -16.13 -32.55
C ASN A 219 14.72 -15.46 -32.36
N CYS A 220 14.50 -14.76 -31.25
CA CYS A 220 13.28 -13.99 -30.98
C CYS A 220 13.43 -12.54 -31.47
N THR A 221 12.33 -11.80 -31.55
CA THR A 221 12.38 -10.37 -31.83
C THR A 221 11.42 -9.64 -30.89
N PRO A 222 11.93 -8.87 -29.91
CA PRO A 222 13.35 -8.64 -29.60
C PRO A 222 14.06 -9.88 -29.05
N ASN A 223 15.39 -9.88 -29.09
CA ASN A 223 16.18 -10.80 -28.26
C ASN A 223 15.95 -10.40 -26.80
N ALA A 224 15.39 -11.31 -26.03
CA ALA A 224 15.07 -11.09 -24.62
C ALA A 224 15.24 -12.40 -23.84
N PRO A 225 15.42 -12.33 -22.51
CA PRO A 225 15.42 -13.52 -21.67
C PRO A 225 14.07 -14.24 -21.71
N TRP A 226 14.15 -15.58 -21.72
CA TRP A 226 12.99 -16.43 -21.46
C TRP A 226 12.46 -16.21 -20.05
N VAL A 227 11.15 -16.39 -19.86
CA VAL A 227 10.56 -16.41 -18.53
C VAL A 227 10.81 -17.80 -17.96
N THR A 228 11.51 -17.86 -16.82
CA THR A 228 11.79 -19.11 -16.09
C THR A 228 11.47 -18.99 -14.61
N THR A 229 10.98 -17.82 -14.20
CA THR A 229 10.52 -17.55 -12.84
C THR A 229 9.23 -16.73 -12.94
N LEU A 230 8.20 -17.13 -12.21
CA LEU A 230 6.99 -16.36 -11.96
C LEU A 230 6.97 -15.93 -10.49
N ILE A 231 6.41 -14.75 -10.25
CA ILE A 231 6.33 -14.14 -8.94
C ILE A 231 4.89 -13.69 -8.71
N TYR A 232 4.37 -13.96 -7.53
CA TYR A 232 3.01 -13.61 -7.12
C TYR A 232 3.05 -12.88 -5.79
N THR A 233 2.36 -11.74 -5.69
CA THR A 233 2.12 -11.10 -4.39
C THR A 233 1.02 -11.86 -3.66
N SER A 234 1.23 -12.15 -2.38
CA SER A 234 0.21 -12.75 -1.53
C SER A 234 -0.96 -11.78 -1.33
N THR A 235 -2.19 -12.27 -1.46
CA THR A 235 -3.40 -11.54 -1.10
C THR A 235 -3.83 -11.83 0.34
N ALA A 236 -3.32 -12.90 0.94
CA ALA A 236 -3.57 -13.27 2.34
C ALA A 236 -2.57 -12.66 3.34
N SER A 237 -1.36 -12.30 2.91
CA SER A 237 -0.29 -11.78 3.78
C SER A 237 0.41 -10.57 3.15
N PRO A 238 0.27 -9.37 3.74
CA PRO A 238 1.03 -8.21 3.31
C PRO A 238 2.54 -8.47 3.31
N ASP A 239 3.27 -7.90 2.35
CA ASP A 239 4.73 -8.05 2.17
C ASP A 239 5.23 -9.50 1.95
N ALA A 240 4.36 -10.40 1.46
CA ALA A 240 4.73 -11.76 1.10
C ALA A 240 4.62 -12.03 -0.40
N PHE A 241 5.53 -12.86 -0.91
CA PHE A 241 5.62 -13.24 -2.31
C PHE A 241 5.80 -14.75 -2.46
N TYR A 242 5.20 -15.32 -3.51
CA TYR A 242 5.54 -16.62 -4.02
C TYR A 242 6.54 -16.45 -5.17
N VAL A 243 7.67 -17.15 -5.12
CA VAL A 243 8.65 -17.20 -6.20
C VAL A 243 8.67 -18.62 -6.77
N ALA A 244 8.04 -18.78 -7.92
CA ALA A 244 7.86 -20.04 -8.62
C ALA A 244 8.90 -20.19 -9.73
N PHE A 245 9.74 -21.22 -9.65
CA PHE A 245 10.78 -21.51 -10.62
C PHE A 245 10.43 -22.73 -11.46
N GLU A 246 10.68 -22.62 -12.74
CA GLU A 246 10.77 -23.74 -13.68
C GLU A 246 12.10 -24.48 -13.52
N ASP A 247 12.08 -25.81 -13.40
CA ASP A 247 13.31 -26.56 -13.12
C ASP A 247 14.08 -27.00 -14.38
N LEU A 248 13.35 -27.29 -15.47
CA LEU A 248 13.91 -27.82 -16.71
C LEU A 248 14.57 -26.72 -17.56
N PRO A 249 15.60 -27.07 -18.35
CA PRO A 249 16.42 -26.09 -19.04
C PRO A 249 15.65 -25.40 -20.17
N VAL A 250 16.05 -24.16 -20.45
CA VAL A 250 15.71 -23.46 -21.70
C VAL A 250 16.95 -23.36 -22.59
N THR A 251 16.77 -23.19 -23.90
CA THR A 251 17.86 -23.01 -24.87
C THR A 251 17.81 -21.62 -25.49
N PRO A 252 18.91 -21.15 -26.12
CA PRO A 252 18.89 -19.86 -26.84
C PRO A 252 17.89 -19.78 -28.00
N THR A 253 17.23 -20.88 -28.38
CA THR A 253 16.28 -20.94 -29.51
C THR A 253 14.89 -21.44 -29.15
N SER A 254 14.68 -21.89 -27.91
CA SER A 254 13.41 -22.47 -27.43
C SER A 254 13.37 -22.45 -25.90
N TRP A 255 12.26 -21.99 -25.33
CA TRP A 255 11.99 -22.12 -23.89
C TRP A 255 11.70 -23.58 -23.49
N LYS A 256 11.20 -24.39 -24.42
CA LYS A 256 11.03 -25.84 -24.31
C LYS A 256 12.35 -26.60 -24.47
N GLY A 257 13.35 -26.29 -23.65
CA GLY A 257 14.60 -27.04 -23.68
C GLY A 257 14.37 -28.46 -23.17
N SER A 258 14.99 -29.46 -23.83
CA SER A 258 14.87 -30.86 -23.44
C SER A 258 16.20 -31.42 -22.97
N GLN A 259 16.17 -32.10 -21.83
CA GLN A 259 17.32 -32.84 -21.32
C GLN A 259 16.87 -34.18 -20.74
N GLY A 260 17.47 -35.26 -21.24
CA GLY A 260 17.18 -36.62 -20.75
C GLY A 260 15.76 -37.13 -21.02
N GLY A 261 15.06 -36.55 -21.99
CA GLY A 261 13.69 -36.94 -22.36
C GLY A 261 12.60 -36.13 -21.66
N TYR A 262 12.96 -35.22 -20.77
CA TYR A 262 12.05 -34.25 -20.15
C TYR A 262 12.19 -32.91 -20.86
N GLU A 263 11.10 -32.18 -21.04
CA GLU A 263 11.02 -30.89 -21.71
C GLU A 263 10.41 -29.88 -20.75
N ASN A 264 10.97 -28.67 -20.67
CA ASN A 264 10.35 -27.58 -19.92
C ASN A 264 8.89 -27.37 -20.36
N ASP A 265 7.96 -27.56 -19.45
CA ASP A 265 6.51 -27.54 -19.66
C ASP A 265 5.88 -26.22 -19.26
N GLY A 266 6.51 -25.44 -18.39
CA GLY A 266 6.12 -24.05 -18.15
C GLY A 266 4.93 -23.90 -17.22
N ASP A 267 4.64 -24.86 -16.35
CA ASP A 267 3.52 -24.83 -15.40
C ASP A 267 3.88 -24.26 -14.01
N PHE A 268 5.18 -24.03 -13.76
CA PHE A 268 5.80 -23.36 -12.62
C PHE A 268 5.47 -24.00 -11.27
N ASN A 269 5.00 -25.24 -11.26
CA ASN A 269 4.69 -25.95 -10.02
C ASN A 269 5.91 -26.69 -9.43
N ASP A 270 7.06 -26.67 -10.10
CA ASP A 270 8.24 -27.47 -9.73
C ASP A 270 8.87 -27.06 -8.41
N PHE A 271 9.06 -25.76 -8.20
CA PHE A 271 9.67 -25.19 -7.00
C PHE A 271 9.06 -23.83 -6.71
N VAL A 272 8.15 -23.76 -5.75
CA VAL A 272 7.57 -22.50 -5.29
C VAL A 272 8.03 -22.21 -3.89
N TYR A 273 8.68 -21.07 -3.72
CA TYR A 273 9.09 -20.56 -2.42
C TYR A 273 8.16 -19.46 -1.97
N TYR A 274 7.66 -19.55 -0.74
CA TYR A 274 6.91 -18.48 -0.09
C TYR A 274 7.87 -17.67 0.76
N ILE A 275 7.90 -16.35 0.57
CA ILE A 275 8.84 -15.43 1.22
C ILE A 275 8.03 -14.30 1.83
N THR A 276 8.14 -14.08 3.15
CA THR A 276 7.35 -13.09 3.90
C THR A 276 8.22 -11.92 4.37
N GLY A 277 7.64 -10.76 4.68
CA GLY A 277 8.37 -9.67 5.35
C GLY A 277 9.39 -8.95 4.46
N VAL A 278 9.14 -8.89 3.15
CA VAL A 278 9.99 -8.16 2.20
C VAL A 278 9.39 -6.78 1.92
N THR A 279 10.06 -5.72 2.40
CA THR A 279 9.73 -4.34 1.98
C THR A 279 10.51 -3.96 0.72
N CYS A 280 9.81 -3.48 -0.32
CA CYS A 280 10.40 -2.86 -1.51
C CYS A 280 10.77 -1.39 -1.29
N GLN A 281 11.60 -0.83 -2.18
CA GLN A 281 11.99 0.58 -2.12
C GLN A 281 10.78 1.49 -2.42
N GLY A 282 10.37 2.30 -1.44
CA GLY A 282 9.29 3.29 -1.59
C GLY A 282 7.94 2.87 -1.02
N GLY A 283 7.83 1.70 -0.37
CA GLY A 283 6.64 1.34 0.41
C GLY A 283 6.41 2.26 1.61
N GLY A 284 5.15 2.46 1.97
CA GLY A 284 4.67 3.19 3.14
C GLY A 284 4.55 4.73 3.03
N GLN A 285 4.69 5.28 1.83
CA GLN A 285 4.52 6.72 1.55
C GLN A 285 3.05 7.08 1.34
N VAL A 286 2.66 8.32 1.69
CA VAL A 286 1.31 8.83 1.34
C VAL A 286 1.18 8.90 -0.18
N CYS A 287 0.05 8.45 -0.69
CA CYS A 287 -0.29 8.51 -2.10
C CYS A 287 -1.79 8.74 -2.27
N ASP A 288 -2.19 9.06 -3.50
CA ASP A 288 -3.58 9.24 -3.90
C ASP A 288 -4.07 7.92 -4.53
N THR A 289 -5.15 7.35 -3.98
CA THR A 289 -5.76 6.10 -4.47
C THR A 289 -6.64 6.35 -5.70
N GLY A 290 -7.04 7.60 -5.94
CA GLY A 290 -8.04 7.97 -6.94
C GLY A 290 -9.50 7.78 -6.48
N GLU A 291 -9.73 7.34 -5.25
CA GLU A 291 -11.06 7.25 -4.65
C GLU A 291 -11.58 8.64 -4.19
N THR A 292 -12.86 8.73 -3.82
CA THR A 292 -13.46 9.98 -3.32
C THR A 292 -13.29 10.15 -1.81
N GLY A 293 -13.45 11.39 -1.37
CA GLY A 293 -13.56 11.69 0.06
C GLY A 293 -12.34 11.23 0.84
N ALA A 294 -12.60 10.56 1.96
CA ALA A 294 -11.57 10.09 2.86
C ALA A 294 -10.71 8.95 2.28
N CYS A 295 -11.28 8.18 1.35
CA CYS A 295 -10.62 7.03 0.73
C CYS A 295 -9.58 7.44 -0.31
N ALA A 296 -9.56 8.71 -0.75
CA ALA A 296 -8.56 9.26 -1.67
C ALA A 296 -7.14 9.14 -1.10
N VAL A 297 -6.99 9.15 0.22
CA VAL A 297 -5.67 9.02 0.85
C VAL A 297 -5.33 7.54 1.02
N GLY A 298 -4.24 7.11 0.41
CA GLY A 298 -3.69 5.76 0.54
C GLY A 298 -2.24 5.76 1.00
N ARG A 299 -1.63 4.58 0.97
CA ARG A 299 -0.21 4.39 1.21
C ARG A 299 0.41 3.44 0.19
N THR A 300 1.66 3.69 -0.16
CA THR A 300 2.34 2.86 -1.15
C THR A 300 2.59 1.44 -0.62
N GLY A 301 2.01 0.43 -1.24
CA GLY A 301 2.38 -0.98 -1.10
C GLY A 301 3.34 -1.40 -2.20
N CYS A 302 3.97 -2.56 -2.03
CA CYS A 302 4.85 -3.14 -3.04
C CYS A 302 4.03 -3.90 -4.07
N ALA A 303 3.89 -3.35 -5.27
CA ALA A 303 3.22 -4.04 -6.36
C ALA A 303 4.12 -5.14 -6.95
N THR A 304 3.48 -6.07 -7.65
CA THR A 304 4.13 -7.19 -8.35
C THR A 304 5.11 -6.77 -9.43
N ASP A 305 5.12 -5.52 -9.91
CA ASP A 305 6.05 -5.05 -10.93
C ASP A 305 7.30 -4.36 -10.33
N GLY A 306 7.43 -4.37 -9.00
CA GLY A 306 8.49 -3.65 -8.27
C GLY A 306 8.26 -2.14 -8.18
N VAL A 307 7.14 -1.64 -8.70
CA VAL A 307 6.65 -0.27 -8.51
C VAL A 307 5.81 -0.22 -7.25
N THR A 308 5.76 0.93 -6.62
CA THR A 308 4.89 1.19 -5.47
C THR A 308 3.47 1.49 -5.96
N GLU A 309 2.49 0.67 -5.57
CA GLU A 309 1.06 0.92 -5.83
C GLU A 309 0.43 1.62 -4.63
N CYS A 310 -0.53 2.52 -4.87
CA CYS A 310 -1.25 3.16 -3.77
C CYS A 310 -2.38 2.27 -3.26
N LEU A 311 -2.20 1.69 -2.08
CA LEU A 311 -3.23 0.90 -1.41
C LEU A 311 -4.08 1.80 -0.52
N PRO A 312 -5.42 1.66 -0.53
CA PRO A 312 -6.28 2.39 0.39
C PRO A 312 -5.97 2.02 1.84
N VAL A 313 -6.03 3.02 2.74
CA VAL A 313 -5.91 2.80 4.19
C VAL A 313 -7.26 2.80 4.91
N LEU A 314 -8.34 3.13 4.20
CA LEU A 314 -9.71 3.15 4.68
C LEU A 314 -10.60 2.52 3.61
N GLU A 315 -11.48 1.62 4.03
CA GLU A 315 -12.49 1.02 3.16
C GLU A 315 -13.79 1.85 3.17
N PRO A 316 -14.55 1.90 2.05
CA PRO A 316 -15.84 2.58 2.01
C PRO A 316 -16.81 2.07 3.10
N GLY A 317 -17.42 2.99 3.84
CA GLY A 317 -18.35 2.71 4.93
C GLY A 317 -17.69 2.33 6.26
N GLU A 318 -16.36 2.30 6.34
CA GLU A 318 -15.64 2.02 7.59
C GLU A 318 -15.78 3.17 8.61
N GLN A 319 -15.73 4.41 8.13
CA GLN A 319 -15.94 5.61 8.93
C GLN A 319 -17.39 6.09 8.79
N ARG A 320 -17.86 6.87 9.77
CA ARG A 320 -19.16 7.55 9.71
C ARG A 320 -18.96 9.01 9.33
N GLU A 321 -19.94 9.55 8.63
CA GLU A 321 -20.05 10.98 8.33
C GLU A 321 -19.90 11.88 9.56
N ARG A 322 -19.29 13.04 9.32
CA ARG A 322 -19.09 14.14 10.26
C ARG A 322 -19.38 15.44 9.53
N CYS A 323 -19.59 16.52 10.28
CA CYS A 323 -19.74 17.84 9.67
C CYS A 323 -18.37 18.50 9.50
N ASP A 324 -17.65 18.16 8.44
CA ASP A 324 -16.31 18.69 8.14
C ASP A 324 -16.05 18.97 6.65
N ASN A 325 -17.11 18.90 5.83
CA ASN A 325 -17.08 19.05 4.39
C ASN A 325 -16.24 17.97 3.70
N ILE A 326 -16.14 16.78 4.30
CA ILE A 326 -15.45 15.60 3.79
C ILE A 326 -16.44 14.44 3.70
N ASP A 327 -16.41 13.71 2.59
CA ASP A 327 -17.08 12.42 2.41
C ASP A 327 -16.28 11.37 3.21
N ASN A 328 -16.65 11.17 4.47
CA ASN A 328 -15.89 10.37 5.42
C ASN A 328 -16.12 8.88 5.23
N ASP A 329 -17.35 8.50 4.85
CA ASP A 329 -17.74 7.12 4.58
C ASP A 329 -17.50 6.70 3.11
N CYS A 330 -16.99 7.61 2.28
CA CYS A 330 -16.63 7.39 0.88
C CYS A 330 -17.82 6.97 0.01
N ASN A 331 -19.03 7.46 0.32
CA ASN A 331 -20.24 7.15 -0.44
C ASN A 331 -20.45 8.09 -1.65
N GLY A 332 -19.64 9.15 -1.77
CA GLY A 332 -19.68 10.16 -2.82
C GLY A 332 -20.53 11.39 -2.50
N GLU A 333 -21.20 11.42 -1.34
CA GLU A 333 -21.90 12.56 -0.76
C GLU A 333 -21.13 13.09 0.45
N VAL A 334 -21.18 14.40 0.68
CA VAL A 334 -20.41 15.07 1.73
C VAL A 334 -21.36 15.50 2.84
N ASP A 335 -21.02 15.18 4.09
CA ASP A 335 -21.77 15.56 5.28
C ASP A 335 -23.26 15.07 5.21
N ASP A 336 -23.54 13.89 4.64
CA ASP A 336 -24.90 13.38 4.42
C ASP A 336 -25.46 12.57 5.60
N GLY A 337 -24.67 12.38 6.65
CA GLY A 337 -25.08 11.63 7.83
C GLY A 337 -26.15 12.32 8.69
N ASP A 338 -26.88 11.53 9.47
CA ASP A 338 -27.84 12.03 10.45
C ASP A 338 -27.14 12.47 11.74
N GLY A 339 -27.57 13.61 12.31
CA GLY A 339 -27.12 14.04 13.64
C GLY A 339 -25.65 14.46 13.72
N LEU A 340 -25.09 14.99 12.63
CA LEU A 340 -23.70 15.43 12.56
C LEU A 340 -23.35 16.58 13.53
N CYS A 341 -24.37 17.28 14.02
CA CYS A 341 -24.24 18.43 14.90
C CYS A 341 -25.11 18.25 16.16
N GLU A 342 -24.73 18.94 17.24
CA GLU A 342 -25.53 19.01 18.47
C GLU A 342 -26.94 19.59 18.23
N GLU A 343 -27.86 19.34 19.16
CA GLU A 343 -29.24 19.80 19.05
C GLU A 343 -29.34 21.32 18.82
N GLY A 344 -30.08 21.71 17.78
CA GLY A 344 -30.29 23.12 17.41
C GLY A 344 -29.29 23.67 16.38
N LEU A 345 -28.30 22.87 15.97
CA LEU A 345 -27.34 23.20 14.92
C LEU A 345 -27.59 22.33 13.67
N VAL A 346 -27.15 22.83 12.52
CA VAL A 346 -27.21 22.13 11.24
C VAL A 346 -25.84 22.13 10.62
N CYS A 347 -25.45 21.01 10.03
CA CYS A 347 -24.23 20.98 9.25
C CYS A 347 -24.38 21.81 7.98
N ASN A 348 -23.51 22.80 7.80
CA ASN A 348 -23.45 23.62 6.61
C ASN A 348 -21.99 23.79 6.17
N ARG A 349 -21.63 23.18 5.04
CA ARG A 349 -20.29 23.29 4.43
C ARG A 349 -19.18 22.99 5.44
N GLY A 350 -19.32 21.90 6.20
CA GLY A 350 -18.37 21.49 7.24
C GLY A 350 -18.37 22.32 8.52
N ALA A 351 -19.41 23.13 8.77
CA ALA A 351 -19.57 23.84 10.04
C ALA A 351 -20.98 23.64 10.62
N CYS A 352 -21.04 23.30 11.91
CA CYS A 352 -22.30 23.27 12.65
C CYS A 352 -22.77 24.68 12.98
N VAL A 353 -23.83 25.15 12.31
CA VAL A 353 -24.34 26.52 12.42
C VAL A 353 -25.78 26.55 12.94
N PRO A 354 -26.18 27.58 13.70
CA PRO A 354 -27.55 27.71 14.18
C PRO A 354 -28.50 28.18 13.08
N TYR A 355 -29.79 27.86 13.25
CA TYR A 355 -30.86 28.44 12.43
C TYR A 355 -31.06 29.93 12.71
N CYS A 356 -31.50 30.67 11.70
CA CYS A 356 -31.85 32.08 11.82
C CYS A 356 -33.14 32.42 11.06
N GLY A 357 -33.61 33.66 11.19
CA GLY A 357 -34.73 34.19 10.40
C GLY A 357 -36.14 33.86 10.93
N ARG A 358 -36.26 33.12 12.04
CA ARG A 358 -37.55 32.80 12.70
C ARG A 358 -37.85 33.64 13.96
N GLY A 359 -37.04 34.67 14.23
CA GLY A 359 -37.34 35.74 15.19
C GLY A 359 -36.69 35.63 16.57
N GLU A 360 -36.40 34.43 17.07
CA GLU A 360 -35.77 34.25 18.41
C GLU A 360 -34.25 34.08 18.34
N VAL A 361 -33.73 33.49 17.25
CA VAL A 361 -32.29 33.30 17.04
C VAL A 361 -31.77 34.35 16.06
N VAL A 362 -30.92 35.23 16.58
CA VAL A 362 -30.17 36.24 15.81
C VAL A 362 -28.73 35.74 15.68
N CYS A 363 -28.18 35.79 14.48
CA CYS A 363 -26.79 35.40 14.26
C CYS A 363 -25.84 36.31 15.03
N ASP A 364 -24.75 35.73 15.52
CA ASP A 364 -23.71 36.48 16.24
C ASP A 364 -23.06 37.55 15.37
N LEU A 365 -22.36 38.49 16.03
CA LEU A 365 -21.64 39.55 15.34
C LEU A 365 -20.64 38.98 14.33
N GLY A 366 -20.74 39.42 13.08
CA GLY A 366 -19.92 38.93 11.96
C GLY A 366 -20.58 37.84 11.12
N PHE A 367 -21.76 37.34 11.52
CA PHE A 367 -22.56 36.37 10.78
C PHE A 367 -23.83 37.02 10.22
N VAL A 368 -24.30 36.51 9.08
CA VAL A 368 -25.54 36.92 8.43
C VAL A 368 -26.43 35.72 8.19
N CYS A 369 -27.73 35.98 8.15
CA CYS A 369 -28.71 34.93 7.88
C CYS A 369 -28.80 34.68 6.37
N GLU A 370 -28.21 33.58 5.90
CA GLU A 370 -28.28 33.10 4.52
C GLU A 370 -29.14 31.84 4.50
N GLU A 371 -30.24 31.86 3.76
CA GLU A 371 -31.15 30.70 3.58
C GLU A 371 -31.65 30.04 4.89
N GLY A 372 -31.71 30.81 5.98
CA GLY A 372 -32.17 30.34 7.28
C GLY A 372 -31.08 29.73 8.17
N LEU A 373 -29.81 29.86 7.79
CA LEU A 373 -28.64 29.47 8.58
C LEU A 373 -27.70 30.67 8.80
N CYS A 374 -27.02 30.69 9.95
CA CYS A 374 -26.03 31.71 10.23
C CYS A 374 -24.70 31.39 9.51
N VAL A 375 -24.36 32.20 8.50
CA VAL A 375 -23.12 32.07 7.72
C VAL A 375 -22.23 33.27 8.00
N GLU A 376 -20.92 33.08 8.12
CA GLU A 376 -19.98 34.18 8.32
C GLU A 376 -20.09 35.16 7.15
N GLN A 377 -20.19 36.46 7.42
CA GLN A 377 -20.42 37.47 6.39
C GLN A 377 -19.35 37.45 5.28
N ALA A 378 -18.11 37.10 5.65
CA ALA A 378 -17.00 36.97 4.69
C ALA A 378 -17.11 35.73 3.79
N CYS A 379 -17.91 34.73 4.19
CA CYS A 379 -18.09 33.46 3.49
C CYS A 379 -19.37 33.37 2.65
N VAL A 380 -20.20 34.41 2.67
CA VAL A 380 -21.39 34.51 1.81
C VAL A 380 -20.96 34.47 0.35
N GLY A 381 -21.51 33.52 -0.41
CA GLY A 381 -21.17 33.31 -1.82
C GLY A 381 -19.78 32.71 -2.06
N VAL A 382 -19.05 32.30 -1.02
CA VAL A 382 -17.79 31.55 -1.16
C VAL A 382 -18.11 30.06 -1.26
N ALA A 383 -17.68 29.45 -2.37
CA ALA A 383 -17.75 28.01 -2.58
C ALA A 383 -16.36 27.41 -2.46
N CYS A 384 -16.18 26.48 -1.54
CA CYS A 384 -14.93 25.76 -1.32
C CYS A 384 -15.01 24.36 -1.94
N GLU A 385 -13.86 23.83 -2.36
CA GLU A 385 -13.77 22.45 -2.86
C GLU A 385 -13.94 21.45 -1.71
N GLY A 386 -14.20 20.17 -2.04
CA GLY A 386 -14.37 19.12 -1.04
C GLY A 386 -13.14 19.04 -0.11
N GLY A 387 -13.39 18.91 1.20
CA GLY A 387 -12.36 18.90 2.24
C GLY A 387 -11.92 20.28 2.75
N GLN A 388 -12.57 21.36 2.33
CA GLN A 388 -12.27 22.72 2.76
C GLN A 388 -13.49 23.42 3.37
N VAL A 389 -13.27 24.17 4.46
CA VAL A 389 -14.29 25.00 5.09
C VAL A 389 -13.93 26.48 4.88
N CYS A 390 -14.94 27.32 4.67
CA CYS A 390 -14.69 28.76 4.59
C CYS A 390 -14.50 29.36 5.98
N VAL A 391 -13.34 29.98 6.22
CA VAL A 391 -13.03 30.73 7.43
C VAL A 391 -12.50 32.10 7.05
N SER A 392 -13.18 33.16 7.50
CA SER A 392 -12.81 34.55 7.20
C SER A 392 -12.70 34.85 5.70
N GLY A 393 -13.60 34.26 4.92
CA GLY A 393 -13.68 34.44 3.46
C GLY A 393 -12.59 33.71 2.67
N LYS A 394 -11.88 32.76 3.29
CA LYS A 394 -10.90 31.89 2.62
C LYS A 394 -11.30 30.44 2.80
N CYS A 395 -11.14 29.65 1.76
CA CYS A 395 -11.24 28.20 1.85
C CYS A 395 -9.98 27.65 2.51
N VAL A 396 -10.15 26.97 3.64
CA VAL A 396 -9.09 26.38 4.44
C VAL A 396 -9.36 24.88 4.49
N GLY A 397 -8.42 24.08 4.01
CA GLY A 397 -8.47 22.63 4.12
C GLY A 397 -8.35 22.20 5.57
N GLY A 398 -9.00 21.09 5.94
CA GLY A 398 -8.98 20.60 7.33
C GLY A 398 -7.56 20.43 7.91
N CYS A 399 -6.55 20.17 7.07
CA CYS A 399 -5.16 19.99 7.47
C CYS A 399 -4.24 21.20 7.21
N ASP A 400 -4.77 22.32 6.72
CA ASP A 400 -3.97 23.50 6.41
C ASP A 400 -3.41 24.12 7.70
N GLY A 401 -2.07 24.08 7.85
CA GLY A 401 -1.38 24.61 9.03
C GLY A 401 -1.52 23.75 10.30
N VAL A 402 -2.13 22.56 10.18
CA VAL A 402 -2.26 21.61 11.29
C VAL A 402 -0.92 20.95 11.57
N VAL A 403 -0.55 20.90 12.86
CA VAL A 403 0.61 20.16 13.36
C VAL A 403 0.08 19.21 14.41
N CYS A 404 -0.05 17.94 14.05
CA CYS A 404 -0.63 16.95 14.94
C CYS A 404 0.31 16.58 16.09
N PRO A 405 -0.25 16.31 17.29
CA PRO A 405 0.54 15.92 18.44
C PRO A 405 1.17 14.53 18.27
N ALA A 406 2.34 14.33 18.89
CA ALA A 406 3.09 13.07 18.88
C ALA A 406 3.29 12.49 17.46
N ASN A 407 2.91 11.21 17.25
CA ASN A 407 3.08 10.47 15.99
C ASN A 407 1.80 10.42 15.15
N GLN A 408 0.81 11.27 15.47
CA GLN A 408 -0.43 11.36 14.71
C GLN A 408 -0.19 12.07 13.37
N GLU A 409 -1.00 11.73 12.37
CA GLU A 409 -0.96 12.37 11.07
C GLU A 409 -2.27 13.11 10.81
N CYS A 410 -2.20 14.29 10.19
CA CYS A 410 -3.42 14.97 9.79
C CYS A 410 -4.01 14.25 8.58
N GLN A 411 -5.17 13.64 8.77
CA GLN A 411 -5.99 13.09 7.71
C GLN A 411 -7.29 13.87 7.73
N LEU A 412 -7.53 14.63 6.66
CA LEU A 412 -8.85 15.20 6.37
C LEU A 412 -9.43 15.98 7.56
N GLY A 413 -8.68 16.94 8.09
CA GLY A 413 -9.16 17.74 9.23
C GLY A 413 -9.05 17.09 10.60
N ARG A 414 -8.41 15.92 10.72
CA ARG A 414 -8.23 15.24 12.00
C ARG A 414 -6.80 14.77 12.20
N CYS A 415 -6.30 14.95 13.42
CA CYS A 415 -5.11 14.25 13.86
C CYS A 415 -5.50 12.82 14.25
N VAL A 416 -5.09 11.86 13.42
CA VAL A 416 -5.40 10.45 13.62
C VAL A 416 -4.13 9.68 13.92
N ASP A 417 -4.21 8.78 14.91
CA ASP A 417 -3.24 7.72 15.08
C ASP A 417 -3.67 6.55 14.20
N LEU A 418 -3.06 6.47 13.02
CA LEU A 418 -3.34 5.40 12.06
C LEU A 418 -2.96 4.01 12.59
N CYS A 419 -2.21 3.93 13.69
CA CYS A 419 -1.78 2.68 14.30
C CYS A 419 -2.55 2.31 15.57
N ALA A 420 -3.55 3.09 15.97
CA ALA A 420 -4.26 2.88 17.23
C ALA A 420 -4.98 1.53 17.34
N THR A 421 -5.41 0.97 16.20
CA THR A 421 -6.20 -0.28 16.12
C THR A 421 -5.53 -1.38 15.31
N ILE A 422 -4.32 -1.13 14.80
CA ILE A 422 -3.62 -2.08 13.93
C ILE A 422 -2.75 -2.99 14.79
N ASP A 423 -3.11 -4.29 14.82
CA ASP A 423 -2.29 -5.35 15.41
C ASP A 423 -1.39 -5.95 14.34
N CYS A 424 -0.12 -5.58 14.38
CA CYS A 424 0.89 -6.09 13.47
C CYS A 424 1.52 -7.33 14.11
N GLY A 425 1.32 -8.49 13.47
CA GLY A 425 1.83 -9.78 13.94
C GLY A 425 3.34 -9.79 14.23
N GLU A 426 3.83 -10.87 14.83
CA GLU A 426 5.21 -10.95 15.32
C GLU A 426 6.25 -10.50 14.28
N GLY A 427 7.19 -9.64 14.69
CA GLY A 427 8.28 -9.14 13.84
C GLY A 427 7.98 -7.87 13.04
N THR A 428 6.74 -7.41 13.08
CA THR A 428 6.30 -6.17 12.42
C THR A 428 5.83 -5.13 13.43
N VAL A 429 5.87 -3.85 13.04
CA VAL A 429 5.40 -2.72 13.84
C VAL A 429 4.50 -1.85 12.97
N CYS A 430 3.39 -1.37 13.53
CA CYS A 430 2.62 -0.37 12.82
C CYS A 430 3.40 0.95 12.81
N GLU A 431 3.63 1.47 11.61
CA GLU A 431 4.10 2.82 11.37
C GLU A 431 3.24 3.49 10.30
N ARG A 432 2.61 4.62 10.67
CA ARG A 432 1.78 5.44 9.78
C ARG A 432 0.63 4.67 9.11
N GLY A 433 0.01 3.72 9.82
CA GLY A 433 -1.15 2.97 9.35
C GLY A 433 -0.85 1.68 8.62
N ILE A 434 0.40 1.25 8.56
CA ILE A 434 0.82 0.04 7.85
C ILE A 434 1.70 -0.78 8.76
N CYS A 435 1.49 -2.09 8.77
CA CYS A 435 2.42 -3.03 9.37
C CYS A 435 3.69 -3.07 8.55
N GLN A 436 4.75 -2.46 9.08
CA GLN A 436 6.06 -2.45 8.46
C GLN A 436 6.98 -3.38 9.26
N SER A 437 8.00 -3.91 8.59
CA SER A 437 9.09 -4.59 9.30
C SER A 437 9.72 -3.67 10.36
N ASN A 438 10.08 -4.26 11.50
CA ASN A 438 10.81 -3.60 12.58
C ASN A 438 12.00 -2.79 12.04
N CYS A 439 12.25 -1.59 12.57
CA CYS A 439 13.37 -0.73 12.16
C CYS A 439 14.77 -1.32 12.42
N GLY A 440 14.91 -2.38 13.23
CA GLY A 440 16.17 -3.12 13.34
C GLY A 440 16.54 -3.81 12.01
N CYS A 441 15.56 -3.84 11.11
CA CYS A 441 15.52 -4.53 9.84
C CYS A 441 15.33 -3.52 8.67
N ARG A 442 15.16 -2.22 8.91
CA ARG A 442 15.15 -1.18 7.86
C ARG A 442 15.79 0.11 8.35
N THR A 443 16.49 0.82 7.47
CA THR A 443 17.12 2.09 7.86
C THR A 443 16.06 3.12 8.19
N CYS A 444 16.11 3.70 9.39
CA CYS A 444 15.25 4.83 9.71
C CYS A 444 15.61 6.05 8.85
N PRO A 445 14.62 6.90 8.51
CA PRO A 445 14.87 8.16 7.80
C PRO A 445 15.91 9.03 8.52
N ASP A 446 16.54 9.96 7.79
CA ASP A 446 17.55 10.85 8.35
C ASP A 446 17.08 11.54 9.64
N GLY A 447 17.91 11.49 10.69
CA GLY A 447 17.61 12.05 12.01
C GLY A 447 16.82 11.14 12.95
N LYS A 448 16.42 9.95 12.50
CA LYS A 448 15.77 8.92 13.31
C LYS A 448 16.74 7.75 13.60
N THR A 449 16.48 7.02 14.67
CA THR A 449 17.16 5.79 15.07
C THR A 449 16.14 4.71 15.39
N CYS A 450 16.56 3.45 15.40
CA CYS A 450 15.65 2.37 15.72
C CYS A 450 15.45 2.24 17.23
N GLY A 451 14.20 2.32 17.68
CA GLY A 451 13.80 2.13 19.08
C GLY A 451 13.76 0.67 19.51
N ALA A 452 13.81 0.43 20.82
CA ALA A 452 13.72 -0.92 21.39
C ALA A 452 12.41 -1.65 21.06
N ASP A 453 11.34 -0.90 20.77
CA ASP A 453 10.03 -1.41 20.34
C ASP A 453 9.97 -1.69 18.83
N GLY A 454 11.06 -1.45 18.10
CA GLY A 454 11.15 -1.68 16.67
C GLY A 454 10.60 -0.56 15.80
N ARG A 455 10.29 0.62 16.34
CA ARG A 455 9.87 1.79 15.56
C ARG A 455 10.99 2.79 15.33
N CYS A 456 10.94 3.49 14.21
CA CYS A 456 11.84 4.62 13.97
C CYS A 456 11.48 5.83 14.86
N VAL A 457 12.33 6.12 15.85
CA VAL A 457 12.19 7.24 16.81
C VAL A 457 13.26 8.30 16.55
N ASP A 458 13.15 9.50 17.12
CA ASP A 458 14.21 10.52 17.01
C ASP A 458 15.55 10.01 17.53
N ALA A 459 16.66 10.42 16.89
CA ALA A 459 17.99 10.11 17.39
C ALA A 459 18.14 10.51 18.87
N GLY A 460 18.53 9.54 19.71
CA GLY A 460 18.61 9.69 21.16
C GLY A 460 17.37 9.22 21.94
N CYS A 461 16.31 8.77 21.25
CA CYS A 461 15.08 8.25 21.86
C CYS A 461 14.99 6.71 21.90
N ASP A 462 16.00 5.98 21.42
CA ASP A 462 15.99 4.52 21.24
C ASP A 462 15.77 3.70 22.52
N GLY A 463 16.07 4.27 23.69
CA GLY A 463 15.85 3.68 25.01
C GLY A 463 15.01 4.54 25.95
N VAL A 464 14.29 5.54 25.42
CA VAL A 464 13.54 6.49 26.24
C VAL A 464 12.06 6.12 26.28
N THR A 465 11.56 5.78 27.46
CA THR A 465 10.11 5.58 27.70
C THR A 465 9.55 6.80 28.41
N CYS A 466 8.55 7.43 27.80
CA CYS A 466 7.88 8.62 28.36
C CYS A 466 6.55 8.26 29.04
N ALA A 467 6.12 9.12 29.96
CA ALA A 467 4.82 8.96 30.62
C ALA A 467 3.67 9.17 29.61
N PRO A 468 2.45 8.68 29.90
CA PRO A 468 1.28 9.00 29.07
C PRO A 468 1.15 10.50 28.83
N GLY A 469 0.86 10.89 27.58
CA GLY A 469 0.78 12.29 27.15
C GLY A 469 2.12 12.95 26.81
N GLN A 470 3.23 12.20 26.83
CA GLN A 470 4.54 12.70 26.46
C GLN A 470 5.13 11.92 25.28
N VAL A 471 5.98 12.60 24.50
CA VAL A 471 6.74 12.03 23.39
C VAL A 471 8.22 12.35 23.58
N CYS A 472 9.10 11.42 23.21
CA CYS A 472 10.53 11.69 23.24
C CYS A 472 10.93 12.58 22.06
N VAL A 473 11.58 13.71 22.35
CA VAL A 473 12.16 14.63 21.36
C VAL A 473 13.60 14.91 21.77
N GLY A 474 14.55 14.56 20.90
CA GLY A 474 15.99 14.77 21.15
C GLY A 474 16.51 14.10 22.44
N GLY A 475 15.96 12.93 22.79
CA GLY A 475 16.35 12.15 23.97
C GLY A 475 15.75 12.61 25.29
N SER A 476 14.78 13.53 25.29
CA SER A 476 14.04 13.96 26.48
C SER A 476 12.53 13.86 26.27
N CYS A 477 11.79 13.47 27.30
CA CYS A 477 10.34 13.45 27.25
C CYS A 477 9.78 14.87 27.29
N ALA A 478 9.09 15.24 26.21
CA ALA A 478 8.37 16.49 26.07
C ALA A 478 6.86 16.22 26.09
N ASP A 479 6.08 17.24 26.43
CA ASP A 479 4.62 17.18 26.30
C ASP A 479 4.25 16.92 24.82
N ALA A 480 3.41 15.92 24.56
CA ALA A 480 2.99 15.57 23.21
C ALA A 480 2.19 16.68 22.50
N CYS A 481 1.61 17.61 23.27
CA CYS A 481 0.93 18.80 22.77
C CYS A 481 1.88 19.99 22.57
N ALA A 482 3.16 19.88 22.91
CA ALA A 482 4.12 20.97 22.69
C ALA A 482 4.28 21.26 21.19
N GLY A 483 3.84 22.45 20.77
CA GLY A 483 3.90 22.87 19.36
C GLY A 483 2.80 22.29 18.48
N ALA A 484 1.85 21.52 19.04
CA ALA A 484 0.71 21.03 18.30
C ALA A 484 -0.24 22.18 17.92
N VAL A 485 -0.72 22.17 16.69
CA VAL A 485 -1.75 23.07 16.16
C VAL A 485 -2.89 22.17 15.71
N CYS A 486 -3.88 21.98 16.58
CA CYS A 486 -4.99 21.09 16.30
C CYS A 486 -5.96 21.68 15.27
N PRO A 487 -6.64 20.83 14.48
CA PRO A 487 -7.68 21.25 13.56
C PRO A 487 -8.74 22.10 14.24
N GLY A 488 -9.21 23.15 13.56
CA GLY A 488 -10.24 24.06 14.08
C GLY A 488 -9.85 24.81 15.37
N GLY A 489 -8.57 24.81 15.77
CA GLY A 489 -8.14 25.40 17.03
C GLY A 489 -8.56 24.60 18.28
N ALA A 490 -8.86 23.31 18.11
CA ALA A 490 -9.25 22.45 19.22
C ALA A 490 -8.16 22.39 20.32
N PRO A 491 -8.54 22.22 21.59
CA PRO A 491 -7.56 22.02 22.65
C PRO A 491 -6.83 20.68 22.45
N CYS A 492 -5.50 20.71 22.49
CA CYS A 492 -4.71 19.49 22.62
C CYS A 492 -4.66 19.08 24.09
N THR A 493 -5.09 17.86 24.39
CA THR A 493 -5.04 17.28 25.74
C THR A 493 -4.41 15.91 25.67
N ASN A 494 -3.38 15.67 26.49
CA ASN A 494 -2.72 14.37 26.63
C ASN A 494 -2.24 13.77 25.29
N GLY A 495 -1.71 14.62 24.40
CA GLY A 495 -1.21 14.21 23.08
C GLY A 495 -2.31 13.88 22.06
N SER A 496 -3.54 14.34 22.28
CA SER A 496 -4.64 14.18 21.33
C SER A 496 -5.40 15.49 21.14
N CYS A 497 -5.78 15.78 19.90
CA CYS A 497 -6.67 16.88 19.59
C CYS A 497 -8.10 16.53 20.00
N GLY A 498 -8.74 17.39 20.78
CA GLY A 498 -10.18 17.30 21.07
C GLY A 498 -11.04 17.77 19.90
N GLU A 499 -12.34 17.90 20.15
CA GLU A 499 -13.24 18.55 19.20
C GLU A 499 -13.05 20.08 19.24
N PRO A 500 -13.20 20.78 18.11
CA PRO A 500 -13.15 22.23 18.07
C PRO A 500 -14.22 22.84 19.01
N PRO A 501 -13.91 23.92 19.74
CA PRO A 501 -14.93 24.62 20.51
C PRO A 501 -16.00 25.18 19.57
N VAL A 502 -17.23 24.67 19.71
CA VAL A 502 -18.39 25.11 18.93
C VAL A 502 -18.71 26.57 19.30
N GLY A 503 -18.64 27.48 18.31
CA GLY A 503 -19.21 28.83 18.43
C GLY A 503 -18.33 29.94 19.05
N GLY A 504 -17.00 29.86 18.99
CA GLY A 504 -16.12 30.97 19.40
C GLY A 504 -15.39 31.61 18.22
N PRO A 505 -15.31 32.96 18.10
CA PRO A 505 -14.46 33.57 17.08
C PRO A 505 -13.02 33.11 17.31
N THR A 506 -12.34 32.72 16.24
CA THR A 506 -10.91 32.42 16.24
C THR A 506 -10.13 33.61 16.79
N ALA A 507 -9.77 33.55 18.08
CA ALA A 507 -8.83 34.47 18.67
C ALA A 507 -7.43 34.12 18.16
N THR A 508 -6.95 34.93 17.24
CA THR A 508 -5.54 35.00 16.84
C THR A 508 -4.67 35.18 18.08
N SER A 509 -3.95 34.13 18.48
CA SER A 509 -2.93 34.22 19.50
C SER A 509 -1.69 34.93 18.94
N GLY A 510 -1.54 36.21 19.31
CA GLY A 510 -0.31 36.96 19.13
C GLY A 510 -0.25 38.11 20.13
N GLY A 511 0.52 37.95 21.21
CA GLY A 511 0.93 39.05 22.08
C GLY A 511 0.91 38.76 23.58
N GLN A 512 2.10 38.69 24.17
CA GLN A 512 2.35 38.75 25.61
C GLN A 512 1.79 40.05 26.19
N ASP A 513 1.17 39.99 27.38
CA ASP A 513 1.47 40.84 28.53
C ASP A 513 0.56 40.48 29.72
N GLY A 514 1.18 39.94 30.78
CA GLY A 514 0.54 39.71 32.06
C GLY A 514 0.34 41.03 32.80
N GLY A 515 -0.87 41.59 32.73
CA GLY A 515 -1.26 42.81 33.43
C GLY A 515 -2.61 42.65 34.11
N GLY A 516 -2.68 41.82 35.16
CA GLY A 516 -3.85 41.72 36.01
C GLY A 516 -3.90 42.89 37.01
N LEU A 517 -4.78 43.85 36.76
CA LEU A 517 -5.20 44.87 37.72
C LEU A 517 -5.89 44.23 38.93
N PHE A 518 -5.31 44.36 40.12
CA PHE A 518 -6.02 44.22 41.39
C PHE A 518 -6.06 45.58 42.08
N LEU A 519 -7.28 45.99 42.47
CA LEU A 519 -7.54 47.21 43.22
C LEU A 519 -7.26 46.97 44.71
N ASP A 520 -6.50 47.89 45.30
CA ASP A 520 -6.09 48.00 46.71
C ASP A 520 -7.26 48.11 47.72
N GLU A 521 -7.11 47.45 48.89
CA GLU A 521 -7.20 48.08 50.23
C GLU A 521 -6.49 47.21 51.30
N PRO A 522 -5.96 47.79 52.41
CA PRO A 522 -4.73 47.34 53.09
C PRO A 522 -4.92 46.50 54.40
N PRO A 523 -3.82 45.93 54.97
CA PRO A 523 -3.87 44.93 56.05
C PRO A 523 -3.46 45.48 57.44
N PRO A 524 -3.58 44.68 58.52
CA PRO A 524 -2.72 44.81 59.68
C PRO A 524 -1.74 43.63 59.81
N ASP A 525 -0.46 44.00 59.75
CA ASP A 525 0.61 43.64 60.69
C ASP A 525 0.68 42.20 61.24
N LEU A 526 1.72 41.45 60.83
CA LEU A 526 2.52 40.66 61.78
C LEU A 526 3.98 40.52 61.28
N THR A 527 4.87 40.92 62.17
CA THR A 527 6.33 40.88 62.21
C THR A 527 7.01 39.53 61.93
N ALA A 528 8.15 39.52 61.21
CA ALA A 528 9.41 38.85 61.61
C ALA A 528 10.54 38.94 60.54
N THR A 529 11.47 39.88 60.78
CA THR A 529 12.95 39.74 60.81
C THR A 529 13.75 38.87 59.81
N VAL A 530 14.51 39.57 58.96
CA VAL A 530 15.96 39.50 58.62
C VAL A 530 16.70 38.17 58.36
N GLY A 531 17.36 38.14 57.20
CA GLY A 531 18.58 37.36 56.91
C GLY A 531 19.21 37.81 55.59
N ALA A 532 20.23 38.67 55.67
CA ALA A 532 20.98 39.23 54.54
C ALA A 532 22.28 38.46 54.26
N GLY A 533 22.73 38.49 53.00
CA GLY A 533 24.08 38.15 52.53
C GLY A 533 23.99 37.53 51.14
N GLY A 534 24.56 38.06 50.05
CA GLY A 534 25.59 39.06 49.88
C GLY A 534 26.71 38.51 48.98
N ALA A 535 26.97 39.21 47.87
CA ALA A 535 28.15 39.15 46.98
C ALA A 535 28.25 37.98 45.98
N ALA A 536 28.93 38.08 44.82
CA ALA A 536 29.39 39.16 43.93
C ALA A 536 30.20 38.49 42.78
N GLY A 537 30.32 39.14 41.62
CA GLY A 537 31.30 38.85 40.55
C GLY A 537 30.70 39.01 39.14
N SER A 538 30.70 40.20 38.51
CA SER A 538 31.80 40.82 37.72
C SER A 538 32.27 39.90 36.58
N GLY A 539 31.96 40.12 35.29
CA GLY A 539 32.34 41.24 34.40
C GLY A 539 33.30 40.67 33.32
N GLY A 540 33.36 41.02 32.04
CA GLY A 540 32.66 41.94 31.14
C GLY A 540 33.29 41.83 29.72
N ASN A 541 32.66 42.48 28.72
CA ASN A 541 33.11 42.85 27.35
C ASN A 541 33.71 41.77 26.43
N GLY A 542 33.45 41.69 25.11
CA GLY A 542 32.89 42.61 24.12
C GLY A 542 33.65 42.39 22.80
N GLY A 543 32.98 42.35 21.64
CA GLY A 543 33.65 42.34 20.33
C GLY A 543 32.90 41.55 19.26
N GLY A 544 32.39 42.27 18.24
CA GLY A 544 31.63 41.70 17.13
C GLY A 544 32.46 41.21 15.94
N ILE A 545 31.69 40.83 14.92
CA ILE A 545 32.00 40.52 13.51
C ILE A 545 32.60 39.13 13.22
N ARG A 546 31.78 38.21 12.69
CA ARG A 546 31.73 37.81 11.26
C ARG A 546 30.86 36.56 11.07
N LYS A 547 29.87 36.70 10.18
CA LYS A 547 29.18 35.65 9.43
C LYS A 547 30.20 34.69 8.78
N PRO A 548 29.91 33.38 8.70
CA PRO A 548 30.35 32.58 7.57
C PRO A 548 29.13 32.26 6.69
N ASP A 549 29.16 32.79 5.47
CA ASP A 549 28.55 32.12 4.34
C ASP A 549 29.42 30.89 4.03
N SER A 550 28.84 29.70 3.96
CA SER A 550 29.51 28.53 3.35
C SER A 550 28.59 27.93 2.30
N SER A 551 28.83 28.42 1.09
CA SER A 551 28.45 27.84 -0.19
C SER A 551 29.00 26.43 -0.37
N CYS A 552 28.15 25.49 -0.78
CA CYS A 552 28.56 24.34 -1.58
C CYS A 552 27.67 24.29 -2.83
N ALA A 553 28.10 25.00 -3.87
CA ALA A 553 27.60 24.87 -5.22
C ALA A 553 28.36 23.73 -5.92
N CYS A 554 27.67 22.67 -6.30
CA CYS A 554 28.21 21.69 -7.24
C CYS A 554 28.03 22.22 -8.66
N ARG A 555 29.15 22.69 -9.24
CA ARG A 555 29.27 22.98 -10.67
C ARG A 555 29.17 21.69 -11.46
N ALA A 556 28.23 21.66 -12.41
CA ALA A 556 28.18 20.69 -13.49
C ALA A 556 29.45 20.79 -14.36
N GLY A 557 30.19 19.69 -14.47
CA GLY A 557 31.22 19.49 -15.47
C GLY A 557 30.64 18.76 -16.66
N ALA A 558 30.45 19.49 -17.76
CA ALA A 558 30.18 18.91 -19.07
C ALA A 558 31.48 18.35 -19.66
N THR A 559 31.45 17.09 -20.09
CA THR A 559 32.25 16.62 -21.23
C THR A 559 31.34 15.83 -22.16
N SER A 560 31.21 16.38 -23.36
CA SER A 560 30.52 15.88 -24.53
C SER A 560 31.16 14.62 -25.12
N SER A 561 30.35 13.64 -25.49
CA SER A 561 30.53 12.91 -26.75
C SER A 561 29.17 12.60 -27.37
N THR A 562 29.15 12.76 -28.69
CA THR A 562 28.01 12.91 -29.60
C THR A 562 27.57 11.60 -30.23
N SER A 563 26.25 11.36 -30.35
CA SER A 563 25.57 10.74 -31.51
C SER A 563 24.07 10.69 -31.21
N GLU A 564 23.29 11.67 -31.70
CA GLU A 564 22.48 11.58 -32.93
C GLU A 564 21.28 10.61 -32.86
N GLY A 565 20.07 11.21 -32.78
CA GLY A 565 18.93 10.75 -33.57
C GLY A 565 17.72 10.17 -32.82
N SER A 566 16.81 11.01 -32.32
CA SER A 566 15.37 10.70 -32.34
C SER A 566 14.53 11.99 -32.15
N PRO A 567 13.57 12.29 -33.07
CA PRO A 567 12.80 13.51 -33.04
C PRO A 567 11.57 13.42 -32.14
N ALA A 568 11.22 14.58 -31.59
CA ALA A 568 10.04 14.87 -30.79
C ALA A 568 8.73 14.41 -31.46
N ARG A 569 7.83 13.82 -30.67
CA ARG A 569 6.40 13.69 -31.01
C ARG A 569 5.62 14.81 -30.34
N LEU A 570 5.33 15.84 -31.12
CA LEU A 570 4.22 16.77 -30.91
C LEU A 570 2.91 16.02 -31.16
N GLY A 571 1.92 16.25 -30.30
CA GLY A 571 0.60 15.67 -30.38
C GLY A 571 -0.19 16.12 -31.60
N VAL A 572 -1.02 15.22 -32.13
CA VAL A 572 -2.20 15.53 -32.94
C VAL A 572 -3.30 14.55 -32.53
N LEU A 573 -4.25 15.05 -31.73
CA LEU A 573 -5.61 14.54 -31.63
C LEU A 573 -6.35 14.93 -32.91
N GLY A 574 -6.91 13.97 -33.65
CA GLY A 574 -7.70 14.29 -34.84
C GLY A 574 -8.29 13.09 -35.58
N LEU A 575 -9.62 12.99 -35.49
CA LEU A 575 -10.55 12.30 -36.39
C LEU A 575 -10.64 10.76 -36.36
N GLY A 576 -11.52 10.27 -35.47
CA GLY A 576 -12.35 9.10 -35.72
C GLY A 576 -13.75 9.53 -36.15
N LEU A 577 -14.14 9.19 -37.39
CA LEU A 577 -15.53 9.03 -37.88
C LEU A 577 -15.45 8.82 -39.40
N LEU A 578 -15.71 7.59 -39.88
CA LEU A 578 -16.31 7.26 -41.20
C LEU A 578 -16.05 5.78 -41.58
N LEU A 579 -16.79 4.83 -41.01
CA LEU A 579 -16.91 3.47 -41.59
C LEU A 579 -18.30 2.86 -41.35
N LEU A 580 -19.35 3.46 -41.92
CA LEU A 580 -20.63 2.79 -42.15
C LEU A 580 -21.27 3.26 -43.48
N ALA A 581 -20.66 2.91 -44.61
CA ALA A 581 -21.31 2.97 -45.92
C ALA A 581 -20.60 2.05 -46.92
N GLY A 582 -20.87 0.74 -46.85
CA GLY A 582 -20.17 -0.21 -47.71
C GLY A 582 -20.79 -1.59 -47.88
N ARG A 583 -22.10 -1.76 -47.65
CA ARG A 583 -22.80 -3.01 -47.96
C ARG A 583 -24.05 -2.74 -48.78
N ARG A 584 -23.86 -2.57 -50.08
CA ARG A 584 -24.83 -2.86 -51.14
C ARG A 584 -24.16 -2.60 -52.49
N ARG A 585 -23.78 -3.69 -53.16
CA ARG A 585 -23.73 -3.91 -54.63
C ARG A 585 -22.56 -4.84 -54.95
N ARG A 586 -22.88 -6.12 -55.16
CA ARG A 586 -22.41 -6.95 -56.28
C ARG A 586 -22.87 -8.39 -56.06
N ALA A 587 -24.14 -8.63 -56.38
CA ALA A 587 -24.60 -9.93 -56.82
C ALA A 587 -25.27 -9.68 -58.17
N ARG A 588 -24.51 -9.88 -59.27
CA ARG A 588 -24.96 -10.24 -60.62
C ARG A 588 -23.79 -10.25 -61.61
N ALA A 589 -23.85 -11.24 -62.50
CA ALA A 589 -22.99 -11.57 -63.65
C ALA A 589 -21.69 -12.32 -63.26
N ALA A 590 -21.64 -13.66 -63.30
CA ALA A 590 -21.81 -14.60 -64.43
C ALA A 590 -20.69 -14.51 -65.48
N ARG A 591 -19.62 -15.29 -65.29
CA ARG A 591 -19.21 -16.42 -66.14
C ARG A 591 -17.97 -17.08 -65.55
#